data_AF-A0A7K2PAV8-F1
#
_entry.id   AF-A0A7K2PAV8-F1
#
_cell.length_a   1.000
_cell.length_b   1.000
_cell.length_c   1.000
_cell.angle_alpha   90.00
_cell.angle_beta   90.00
_cell.angle_gamma   90.00
#
_symmetry.space_group_name_H-M   'P 1'
#
loop_
_entity.id
_entity.type
_entity.pdbx_description
1 polymer ?
#
loop_
_entity_poly.entity_id
_entity_poly.type
_entity_poly.pdbx_seq_one_letter_code
_entity_poly.pdbx_strand_id
1 'polypeptide(L)'
;MDVHSAPVPPPGCPAHDSGARVPLYGPDFAADPQAYYDHLRSFGPTAPVELAPGVEATLVTDYTAALNLVREPAFRKDARRWRDLHSGKVPADSPVVPLLAYRPNCMFADGAEHERLRRAVTDSMARIDSRRLARITEQVSAYLIAQFGSRGSADLMADYARQLPLFVFNELFGCSADIGDRVLVGIAGMFDGVDAAESARLLYAAVGELVALKREQPGDDVTSWLMEHEAGLTDDEMVH
;
A
#
# COMPACT_ATOMS: atom_id res chain seq x y z
N MET A 1 51.06 -23.66 21.13
CA MET A 1 50.08 -22.77 20.50
C MET A 1 48.78 -23.56 20.45
N ASP A 2 48.00 -23.47 21.52
CA ASP A 2 46.75 -24.20 21.66
C ASP A 2 45.63 -23.46 20.92
N VAL A 3 44.99 -24.17 19.99
CA VAL A 3 43.82 -23.69 19.25
C VAL A 3 42.59 -24.04 20.10
N HIS A 4 42.08 -23.07 20.86
CA HIS A 4 40.79 -23.20 21.53
C HIS A 4 39.67 -23.18 20.48
N SER A 5 39.13 -24.36 20.17
CA SER A 5 37.85 -24.51 19.46
C SER A 5 36.73 -24.03 20.38
N ALA A 6 35.92 -23.08 19.91
CA ALA A 6 34.74 -22.62 20.63
C ALA A 6 33.70 -23.74 20.75
N PRO A 7 32.98 -23.85 21.89
CA PRO A 7 32.00 -24.92 22.09
C PRO A 7 30.83 -24.76 21.10
N VAL A 8 30.53 -25.84 20.37
CA VAL A 8 29.35 -25.92 19.53
C VAL A 8 28.13 -26.19 20.42
N PRO A 9 27.09 -25.33 20.40
CA PRO A 9 25.91 -25.51 21.23
C PRO A 9 25.14 -26.79 20.84
N PRO A 10 24.43 -27.44 21.78
CA PRO A 10 23.73 -28.70 21.52
C PRO A 10 22.54 -28.55 20.55
N PRO A 11 22.10 -29.65 19.89
CA PRO A 11 20.99 -29.62 18.93
C PRO A 11 19.68 -29.18 19.61
N GLY A 12 18.95 -28.24 19.01
CA GLY A 12 17.68 -27.69 19.54
C GLY A 12 17.79 -26.32 20.22
N CYS A 13 18.97 -25.70 20.26
CA CYS A 13 19.08 -24.26 20.54
C CYS A 13 18.55 -23.45 19.34
N PRO A 14 17.82 -22.33 19.55
CA PRO A 14 17.38 -21.42 18.47
C PRO A 14 18.52 -20.89 17.59
N ALA A 15 19.76 -20.98 18.08
CA ALA A 15 20.97 -20.69 17.31
C ALA A 15 21.20 -21.65 16.12
N HIS A 16 20.59 -22.84 16.09
CA HIS A 16 20.69 -23.80 14.98
C HIS A 16 19.60 -23.62 13.92
N ASP A 17 18.47 -22.99 14.25
CA ASP A 17 17.43 -22.57 13.28
C ASP A 17 17.69 -21.16 12.70
N SER A 18 18.87 -20.61 12.96
CA SER A 18 19.27 -19.22 12.66
C SER A 18 19.32 -18.83 11.18
N GLY A 19 18.91 -19.72 10.26
CA GLY A 19 18.84 -19.46 8.82
C GLY A 19 17.47 -19.75 8.17
N ALA A 20 16.52 -20.37 8.87
CA ALA A 20 15.21 -20.65 8.30
C ALA A 20 14.36 -19.39 8.31
N ARG A 21 14.11 -18.82 7.13
CA ARG A 21 13.20 -17.70 6.95
C ARG A 21 11.77 -18.21 7.03
N VAL A 22 10.91 -17.51 7.76
CA VAL A 22 9.49 -17.88 7.82
C VAL A 22 8.79 -17.37 6.55
N PRO A 23 8.15 -18.25 5.75
CA PRO A 23 7.43 -17.82 4.56
C PRO A 23 6.14 -17.09 4.94
N LEU A 24 5.96 -15.87 4.43
CA LEU A 24 4.73 -15.07 4.56
C LEU A 24 3.83 -15.24 3.33
N TYR A 25 3.75 -16.46 2.82
CA TYR A 25 2.95 -16.84 1.66
C TYR A 25 2.54 -18.30 1.75
N GLY A 26 1.59 -18.70 0.90
CA GLY A 26 1.07 -20.06 0.85
C GLY A 26 -0.17 -20.27 1.74
N PRO A 27 -0.79 -21.46 1.63
CA PRO A 27 -2.08 -21.73 2.26
C PRO A 27 -2.04 -21.69 3.79
N ASP A 28 -0.93 -22.12 4.40
CA ASP A 28 -0.79 -22.15 5.86
C ASP A 28 -0.71 -20.73 6.44
N PHE A 29 0.07 -19.84 5.81
CA PHE A 29 0.10 -18.42 6.17
C PHE A 29 -1.27 -17.76 5.93
N ALA A 30 -1.91 -18.03 4.80
CA ALA A 30 -3.22 -17.45 4.47
C ALA A 30 -4.33 -17.90 5.42
N ALA A 31 -4.24 -19.11 5.98
CA ALA A 31 -5.22 -19.65 6.93
C ALA A 31 -5.14 -18.97 8.31
N ASP A 32 -3.94 -18.62 8.78
CA ASP A 32 -3.74 -17.93 10.07
C ASP A 32 -2.50 -17.02 10.06
N PRO A 33 -2.58 -15.82 9.44
CA PRO A 33 -1.46 -14.88 9.42
C PRO A 33 -1.07 -14.41 10.83
N GLN A 34 -2.01 -14.38 11.77
CA GLN A 34 -1.78 -13.87 13.11
C GLN A 34 -0.89 -14.82 13.91
N ALA A 35 -1.10 -16.14 13.81
CA ALA A 35 -0.21 -17.13 14.44
C ALA A 35 1.25 -16.99 13.94
N TYR A 36 1.45 -16.68 12.66
CA TYR A 36 2.78 -16.41 12.10
C TYR A 36 3.38 -15.16 12.72
N TYR A 37 2.63 -14.06 12.82
CA TYR A 37 3.13 -12.83 13.46
C TYR A 37 3.40 -13.01 14.96
N ASP A 38 2.58 -13.77 15.66
CA ASP A 38 2.77 -14.11 17.08
C ASP A 38 4.07 -14.92 17.27
N HIS A 39 4.31 -15.91 16.40
CA HIS A 39 5.56 -16.66 16.38
C HIS A 39 6.76 -15.75 16.06
N LEU A 40 6.66 -14.90 15.04
CA LEU A 40 7.76 -14.01 14.63
C LEU A 40 8.14 -13.00 15.73
N ARG A 41 7.19 -12.55 16.56
CA ARG A 41 7.49 -11.71 17.73
C ARG A 41 8.38 -12.41 18.76
N SER A 42 8.43 -13.74 18.81
CA SER A 42 9.34 -14.46 19.72
C SER A 42 10.81 -14.36 19.32
N PHE A 43 11.12 -13.91 18.10
CA PHE A 43 12.49 -13.71 17.60
C PHE A 43 13.11 -12.40 18.11
N GLY A 44 12.30 -11.53 18.72
CA GLY A 44 12.71 -10.22 19.22
C GLY A 44 12.22 -9.07 18.33
N PRO A 45 12.97 -7.96 18.21
CA PRO A 45 12.51 -6.76 17.53
C PRO A 45 12.35 -6.90 16.01
N THR A 46 13.04 -7.87 15.42
CA THR A 46 12.97 -8.22 14.01
C THR A 46 13.03 -9.73 13.82
N ALA A 47 12.51 -10.20 12.69
CA ALA A 47 12.51 -11.61 12.34
C ALA A 47 12.83 -11.82 10.84
N PRO A 48 13.60 -12.86 10.49
CA PRO A 48 13.90 -13.18 9.09
C PRO A 48 12.68 -13.84 8.43
N VAL A 49 12.24 -13.28 7.30
CA VAL A 49 11.06 -13.76 6.56
C VAL A 49 11.36 -13.93 5.07
N GLU A 50 10.44 -14.58 4.37
CA GLU A 50 10.42 -14.72 2.93
C GLU A 50 9.04 -14.25 2.41
N LEU A 51 9.02 -13.26 1.52
CA LEU A 51 7.78 -12.61 1.04
C LEU A 51 7.13 -13.37 -0.11
N ALA A 52 7.95 -14.08 -0.89
CA ALA A 52 7.60 -14.95 -2.00
C ALA A 52 8.80 -15.88 -2.24
N PRO A 53 8.66 -17.00 -2.97
CA PRO A 53 9.78 -17.90 -3.23
C PRO A 53 11.03 -17.17 -3.76
N GLY A 54 12.13 -17.24 -3.01
CA GLY A 54 13.41 -16.58 -3.28
C GLY A 54 13.51 -15.11 -2.86
N VAL A 55 12.45 -14.52 -2.33
CA VAL A 55 12.38 -13.10 -1.93
C VAL A 55 12.54 -12.95 -0.43
N GLU A 56 13.80 -12.79 -0.02
CA GLU A 56 14.19 -12.64 1.37
C GLU A 56 13.93 -11.22 1.93
N ALA A 57 13.39 -11.13 3.15
CA ALA A 57 13.20 -9.85 3.84
C ALA A 57 13.42 -9.95 5.36
N THR A 58 13.43 -8.80 6.03
CA THR A 58 13.43 -8.72 7.50
C THR A 58 12.13 -8.05 7.93
N LEU A 59 11.30 -8.76 8.69
CA LEU A 59 10.09 -8.20 9.27
C LEU A 59 10.44 -7.49 10.58
N VAL A 60 9.92 -6.28 10.75
CA VAL A 60 9.97 -5.57 12.04
C VAL A 60 8.73 -5.91 12.85
N THR A 61 8.93 -6.45 14.04
CA THR A 61 7.88 -7.02 14.89
C THR A 61 7.68 -6.25 16.19
N ASP A 62 8.60 -5.34 16.52
CA ASP A 62 8.55 -4.47 17.71
C ASP A 62 8.22 -3.01 17.37
N TYR A 63 7.47 -2.36 18.26
CA TYR A 63 7.01 -0.98 18.09
C TYR A 63 8.15 0.04 18.09
N THR A 64 9.10 -0.08 19.03
CA THR A 64 10.23 0.84 19.13
C THR A 64 11.18 0.66 17.94
N ALA A 65 11.42 -0.57 17.51
CA ALA A 65 12.17 -0.86 16.30
C ALA A 65 11.51 -0.27 15.05
N ALA A 66 10.18 -0.38 14.92
CA ALA A 66 9.44 0.21 13.82
C ALA A 66 9.57 1.75 13.80
N LEU A 67 9.40 2.41 14.96
CA LEU A 67 9.58 3.86 15.07
C LEU A 67 11.00 4.32 14.71
N ASN A 68 12.02 3.57 15.11
CA ASN A 68 13.40 3.88 14.76
C ASN A 68 13.63 3.72 13.26
N LEU A 69 13.13 2.64 12.66
CA LEU A 69 13.27 2.36 11.22
C LEU A 69 12.62 3.46 10.37
N VAL A 70 11.36 3.83 10.65
CA VAL A 70 10.63 4.81 9.83
C VAL A 70 11.18 6.24 9.94
N ARG A 71 12.00 6.52 10.97
CA ARG A 71 12.67 7.81 11.17
C ARG A 71 14.10 7.84 10.67
N GLU A 72 14.69 6.68 10.38
CA GLU A 72 16.08 6.53 9.99
C GLU A 72 16.23 6.71 8.47
N PRO A 73 16.89 7.80 8.00
CA PRO A 73 17.04 8.08 6.57
C PRO A 73 17.84 7.03 5.79
N ALA A 74 18.57 6.13 6.45
CA ALA A 74 19.23 5.02 5.79
C ALA A 74 18.27 4.00 5.17
N PHE A 75 17.04 3.87 5.68
CA PHE A 75 16.01 2.99 5.12
C PHE A 75 15.22 3.72 4.03
N ARG A 76 15.54 3.40 2.78
CA ARG A 76 15.00 4.04 1.58
C ARG A 76 13.78 3.29 1.05
N LYS A 77 12.82 4.02 0.48
CA LYS A 77 11.63 3.47 -0.19
C LYS A 77 11.87 3.28 -1.69
N ASP A 78 12.83 4.02 -2.24
CA ASP A 78 13.17 4.00 -3.64
C ASP A 78 13.72 2.63 -4.10
N ALA A 79 12.83 1.86 -4.71
CA ALA A 79 13.14 0.53 -5.21
C ALA A 79 14.15 0.53 -6.37
N ARG A 80 14.50 1.68 -6.97
CA ARG A 80 15.66 1.80 -7.88
C ARG A 80 16.99 1.50 -7.16
N ARG A 81 16.98 1.41 -5.82
CA ARG A 81 18.13 1.00 -4.99
C ARG A 81 18.05 -0.45 -4.53
N TRP A 82 16.99 -1.17 -4.89
CA TRP A 82 16.78 -2.55 -4.47
C TRP A 82 17.71 -3.50 -5.22
N ARG A 83 18.85 -3.82 -4.59
CA ARG A 83 19.92 -4.64 -5.18
C ARG A 83 19.43 -5.97 -5.76
N ASP A 84 18.61 -6.70 -5.02
CA ASP A 84 18.19 -8.05 -5.41
C ASP A 84 17.28 -8.03 -6.64
N LEU A 85 16.50 -6.96 -6.84
CA LEU A 85 15.76 -6.75 -8.09
C LEU A 85 16.70 -6.40 -9.25
N HIS A 86 17.70 -5.53 -9.04
CA HIS A 86 18.63 -5.10 -10.09
C HIS A 86 19.60 -6.20 -10.53
N SER A 87 19.97 -7.11 -9.63
CA SER A 87 20.84 -8.26 -9.94
C SER A 87 20.09 -9.43 -10.57
N GLY A 88 18.76 -9.35 -10.68
CA GLY A 88 17.91 -10.44 -11.16
C GLY A 88 17.71 -11.59 -10.17
N LYS A 89 18.11 -11.40 -8.90
CA LYS A 89 17.84 -12.39 -7.83
C LYS A 89 16.34 -12.46 -7.52
N VAL A 90 15.64 -11.32 -7.55
CA VAL A 90 14.18 -11.27 -7.57
C VAL A 90 13.73 -11.24 -9.03
N PRO A 91 13.03 -12.28 -9.53
CA PRO A 91 12.52 -12.30 -10.89
C PRO A 91 11.55 -11.14 -11.14
N ALA A 92 11.53 -10.62 -12.37
CA ALA A 92 10.64 -9.51 -12.75
C ALA A 92 9.15 -9.88 -12.69
N ASP A 93 8.83 -11.16 -12.80
CA ASP A 93 7.50 -11.75 -12.66
C ASP A 93 7.16 -12.19 -11.22
N SER A 94 8.04 -11.89 -10.25
CA SER A 94 7.77 -12.18 -8.84
C SER A 94 6.55 -11.41 -8.33
N PRO A 95 5.67 -12.02 -7.52
CA PRO A 95 4.42 -11.40 -7.06
C PRO A 95 4.62 -10.17 -6.17
N VAL A 96 5.84 -9.95 -5.66
CA VAL A 96 6.17 -8.73 -4.88
C VAL A 96 6.44 -7.52 -5.76
N VAL A 97 6.78 -7.71 -7.05
CA VAL A 97 7.19 -6.62 -7.95
C VAL A 97 6.07 -5.62 -8.21
N PRO A 98 4.80 -6.02 -8.46
CA PRO A 98 3.70 -5.06 -8.59
C PRO A 98 3.50 -4.13 -7.39
N LEU A 99 3.83 -4.61 -6.18
CA LEU A 99 3.67 -3.86 -4.92
C LEU A 99 4.89 -3.01 -4.56
N LEU A 100 6.11 -3.50 -4.85
CA LEU A 100 7.35 -2.91 -4.35
C LEU A 100 8.17 -2.18 -5.41
N ALA A 101 7.93 -2.40 -6.70
CA ALA A 101 8.71 -1.74 -7.76
C ALA A 101 8.44 -0.24 -7.80
N TYR A 102 9.45 0.51 -8.25
CA TYR A 102 9.39 1.96 -8.33
C TYR A 102 8.23 2.44 -9.20
N ARG A 103 7.55 3.49 -8.73
CA ARG A 103 6.58 4.31 -9.47
C ARG A 103 6.89 5.78 -9.20
N PRO A 104 6.60 6.69 -10.14
CA PRO A 104 6.91 8.12 -10.01
C PRO A 104 5.93 8.85 -9.07
N ASN A 105 5.78 8.36 -7.84
CA ASN A 105 4.90 8.94 -6.83
C ASN A 105 5.61 9.05 -5.46
N CYS A 106 5.00 9.78 -4.52
CA CYS A 106 5.64 10.02 -3.22
C CYS A 106 5.76 8.77 -2.32
N MET A 107 5.15 7.63 -2.66
CA MET A 107 5.31 6.38 -1.90
C MET A 107 6.62 5.68 -2.23
N PHE A 108 7.15 5.84 -3.46
CA PHE A 108 8.33 5.13 -3.96
C PHE A 108 9.54 6.04 -4.24
N ALA A 109 9.46 7.32 -3.89
CA ALA A 109 10.57 8.26 -4.03
C ALA A 109 11.24 8.56 -2.68
N ASP A 110 12.47 9.09 -2.75
CA ASP A 110 13.26 9.56 -1.61
C ASP A 110 13.82 10.98 -1.88
N GLY A 111 14.22 11.68 -0.81
CA GLY A 111 14.92 12.97 -0.92
C GLY A 111 14.09 14.08 -1.58
N ALA A 112 14.71 14.87 -2.45
CA ALA A 112 14.08 16.03 -3.08
C ALA A 112 12.90 15.67 -3.99
N GLU A 113 12.97 14.50 -4.67
CA GLU A 113 11.87 14.00 -5.49
C GLU A 113 10.65 13.66 -4.63
N HIS A 114 10.85 12.94 -3.53
CA HIS A 114 9.82 12.69 -2.53
C HIS A 114 9.24 13.99 -1.98
N GLU A 115 10.08 14.95 -1.61
CA GLU A 115 9.62 16.22 -1.05
C GLU A 115 8.73 16.98 -2.03
N ARG A 116 9.12 17.07 -3.31
CA ARG A 116 8.32 17.71 -4.36
C ARG A 116 6.95 17.05 -4.53
N LEU A 117 6.94 15.72 -4.70
CA LEU A 117 5.71 14.95 -4.92
C LEU A 117 4.80 14.99 -3.67
N ARG A 118 5.38 14.80 -2.48
CA ARG A 118 4.65 14.81 -1.21
C ARG A 118 4.04 16.18 -0.90
N ARG A 119 4.72 17.27 -1.27
CA ARG A 119 4.21 18.63 -1.11
C ARG A 119 2.93 18.82 -1.93
N ALA A 120 2.93 18.44 -3.21
CA ALA A 120 1.74 18.52 -4.06
C ALA A 120 0.53 17.79 -3.46
N VAL A 121 0.75 16.56 -2.96
CA VAL A 121 -0.29 15.79 -2.27
C VAL A 121 -0.74 16.48 -0.98
N THR A 122 0.19 16.98 -0.16
CA THR A 122 -0.14 17.63 1.13
C THR A 122 -0.96 18.88 0.92
N ASP A 123 -0.54 19.74 0.00
CA ASP A 123 -1.15 21.04 -0.25
C ASP A 123 -2.53 20.86 -0.90
N SER A 124 -2.68 19.91 -1.83
CA SER A 124 -3.99 19.58 -2.42
C SER A 124 -4.95 19.00 -1.38
N MET A 125 -4.50 18.08 -0.53
CA MET A 125 -5.34 17.52 0.54
C MET A 125 -5.71 18.58 1.59
N ALA A 126 -4.84 19.56 1.85
CA ALA A 126 -5.12 20.65 2.78
C ALA A 126 -6.23 21.60 2.31
N ARG A 127 -6.58 21.59 1.02
CA ARG A 127 -7.71 22.36 0.46
C ARG A 127 -9.07 21.74 0.77
N ILE A 128 -9.13 20.49 1.22
CA ILE A 128 -10.39 19.82 1.55
C ILE A 128 -11.07 20.53 2.72
N ASP A 129 -12.26 21.10 2.47
CA ASP A 129 -13.08 21.67 3.53
C ASP A 129 -13.69 20.54 4.39
N SER A 130 -13.17 20.41 5.61
CA SER A 130 -13.66 19.46 6.62
C SER A 130 -15.17 19.52 6.86
N ARG A 131 -15.81 20.69 6.77
CA ARG A 131 -17.26 20.85 6.95
C ARG A 131 -18.03 20.34 5.75
N ARG A 132 -17.52 20.59 4.54
CA ARG A 132 -18.06 20.02 3.31
C ARG A 132 -17.94 18.49 3.33
N LEU A 133 -16.78 17.96 3.71
CA LEU A 133 -16.55 16.52 3.83
C LEU A 133 -17.50 15.87 4.85
N ALA A 134 -17.68 16.47 6.02
CA ALA A 134 -18.62 15.97 7.03
C ALA A 134 -20.06 15.91 6.50
N ARG A 135 -20.53 16.98 5.83
CA ARG A 135 -21.88 17.03 5.24
C ARG A 135 -22.09 15.96 4.17
N ILE A 136 -21.12 15.79 3.26
CA ILE A 136 -21.20 14.79 2.20
C ILE A 136 -21.23 13.39 2.79
N THR A 137 -20.36 13.13 3.76
CA THR A 137 -20.34 11.85 4.47
C THR A 137 -21.68 11.55 5.15
N GLU A 138 -22.26 12.53 5.84
CA GLU A 138 -23.58 12.40 6.49
C GLU A 138 -24.70 12.13 5.47
N GLN A 139 -24.72 12.87 4.35
CA GLN A 139 -25.70 12.70 3.28
C GLN A 139 -25.63 11.31 2.65
N VAL A 140 -24.43 10.84 2.29
CA VAL A 140 -24.22 9.50 1.73
C VAL A 140 -24.60 8.45 2.76
N SER A 141 -24.22 8.63 4.03
CA SER A 141 -24.58 7.70 5.11
C SER A 141 -26.09 7.55 5.24
N ALA A 142 -26.83 8.67 5.30
CA ALA A 142 -28.28 8.66 5.38
C ALA A 142 -28.93 8.01 4.15
N TYR A 143 -28.41 8.29 2.95
CA TYR A 143 -28.86 7.68 1.71
C TYR A 143 -28.70 6.16 1.72
N LEU A 144 -27.53 5.64 2.10
CA LEU A 144 -27.24 4.22 2.17
C LEU A 144 -28.11 3.51 3.22
N ILE A 145 -28.25 4.10 4.41
CA ILE A 145 -29.12 3.57 5.47
C ILE A 145 -30.57 3.48 5.01
N ALA A 146 -31.06 4.47 4.25
CA ALA A 146 -32.42 4.45 3.72
C ALA A 146 -32.66 3.29 2.74
N GLN A 147 -31.63 2.79 2.03
CA GLN A 147 -31.77 1.67 1.09
C GLN A 147 -32.11 0.35 1.76
N PHE A 148 -31.66 0.14 3.00
CA PHE A 148 -31.91 -1.10 3.74
C PHE A 148 -32.77 -0.92 5.00
N GLY A 149 -33.09 0.31 5.40
CA GLY A 149 -33.86 0.58 6.60
C GLY A 149 -35.24 -0.10 6.64
N SER A 150 -35.90 -0.28 5.50
CA SER A 150 -37.20 -0.96 5.41
C SER A 150 -37.11 -2.49 5.31
N ARG A 151 -35.92 -3.05 5.04
CA ARG A 151 -35.72 -4.50 4.86
C ARG A 151 -35.72 -5.29 6.17
N GLY A 152 -35.49 -4.63 7.31
CA GLY A 152 -35.36 -5.28 8.63
C GLY A 152 -34.06 -6.08 8.84
N SER A 153 -33.21 -6.19 7.81
CA SER A 153 -31.88 -6.82 7.84
C SER A 153 -31.00 -6.24 6.73
N ALA A 154 -29.70 -6.16 6.97
CA ALA A 154 -28.71 -5.67 6.00
C ALA A 154 -27.37 -6.41 6.15
N ASP A 155 -26.63 -6.54 5.05
CA ASP A 155 -25.20 -6.86 5.10
C ASP A 155 -24.46 -5.53 5.19
N LEU A 156 -24.03 -5.13 6.39
CA LEU A 156 -23.39 -3.83 6.59
C LEU A 156 -22.08 -3.66 5.80
N MET A 157 -21.42 -4.74 5.38
CA MET A 157 -20.23 -4.64 4.54
C MET A 157 -20.62 -4.32 3.09
N ALA A 158 -21.56 -5.08 2.53
CA ALA A 158 -21.99 -4.91 1.14
C ALA A 158 -22.91 -3.70 0.93
N ASP A 159 -23.84 -3.48 1.85
CA ASP A 159 -24.90 -2.48 1.76
C ASP A 159 -24.48 -1.10 2.30
N TYR A 160 -23.33 -0.97 2.99
CA TYR A 160 -22.90 0.29 3.61
C TYR A 160 -21.38 0.55 3.59
N ALA A 161 -20.59 -0.26 4.31
CA ALA A 161 -19.21 0.06 4.65
C ALA A 161 -18.26 0.12 3.45
N ARG A 162 -18.50 -0.69 2.41
CA ARG A 162 -17.75 -0.60 1.14
C ARG A 162 -18.20 0.58 0.27
N GLN A 163 -19.48 0.94 0.34
CA GLN A 163 -20.06 1.96 -0.56
C GLN A 163 -19.76 3.38 -0.08
N LEU A 164 -19.86 3.64 1.23
CA LEU A 164 -19.69 4.98 1.79
C LEU A 164 -18.34 5.62 1.41
N PRO A 165 -17.17 4.95 1.58
CA PRO A 165 -15.89 5.53 1.20
C PRO A 165 -15.78 5.78 -0.32
N LEU A 166 -16.39 4.94 -1.16
CA LEU A 166 -16.35 5.10 -2.61
C LEU A 166 -17.11 6.36 -3.06
N PHE A 167 -18.30 6.61 -2.52
CA PHE A 167 -19.03 7.85 -2.82
C PHE A 167 -18.29 9.09 -2.35
N VAL A 168 -17.70 9.05 -1.15
CA VAL A 168 -16.91 10.17 -0.63
C VAL A 168 -15.64 10.38 -1.46
N PHE A 169 -14.96 9.31 -1.86
CA PHE A 169 -13.79 9.36 -2.73
C PHE A 169 -14.14 9.99 -4.09
N ASN A 170 -15.23 9.57 -4.72
CA ASN A 170 -15.64 10.09 -6.02
C ASN A 170 -15.90 11.59 -5.99
N GLU A 171 -16.55 12.08 -4.94
CA GLU A 171 -16.78 13.51 -4.75
C GLU A 171 -15.48 14.29 -4.51
N LEU A 172 -14.55 13.75 -3.70
CA LEU A 172 -13.28 14.43 -3.39
C LEU A 172 -12.31 14.47 -4.55
N PHE A 173 -12.23 13.41 -5.34
CA PHE A 173 -11.30 13.27 -6.46
C PHE A 173 -11.95 13.60 -7.81
N GLY A 174 -13.24 13.91 -7.80
CA GLY A 174 -14.01 14.27 -8.99
C GLY A 174 -14.22 13.12 -9.97
N CYS A 175 -14.24 11.87 -9.48
CA CYS A 175 -14.46 10.69 -10.29
C CYS A 175 -15.92 10.56 -10.73
N SER A 176 -16.14 10.00 -11.92
CA SER A 176 -17.42 9.35 -12.21
C SER A 176 -17.55 8.08 -11.37
N ALA A 177 -18.78 7.59 -11.19
CA ALA A 177 -19.01 6.36 -10.43
C ALA A 177 -18.25 5.15 -11.02
N ASP A 178 -18.19 5.05 -12.36
CA ASP A 178 -17.48 3.99 -13.08
C ASP A 178 -15.96 4.05 -12.87
N ILE A 179 -15.35 5.23 -12.99
CA ILE A 179 -13.92 5.42 -12.76
C ILE A 179 -13.57 5.08 -11.31
N GLY A 180 -14.37 5.57 -10.36
CA GLY A 180 -14.17 5.31 -8.93
C GLY A 180 -14.21 3.83 -8.56
N ASP A 181 -15.16 3.10 -9.13
CA ASP A 181 -15.29 1.65 -8.92
C ASP A 181 -14.04 0.90 -9.42
N ARG A 182 -13.58 1.20 -10.64
CA ARG A 182 -12.37 0.59 -11.21
C ARG A 182 -11.10 0.93 -10.43
N VAL A 183 -10.99 2.16 -9.91
CA VAL A 183 -9.88 2.55 -9.02
C VAL A 183 -9.89 1.71 -7.75
N LEU A 184 -11.05 1.57 -7.09
CA LEU A 184 -11.15 0.81 -5.85
C LEU A 184 -10.88 -0.69 -6.06
N VAL A 185 -11.44 -1.28 -7.11
CA VAL A 185 -11.19 -2.67 -7.49
C VAL A 185 -9.71 -2.89 -7.80
N GLY A 186 -9.08 -1.98 -8.54
CA GLY A 186 -7.66 -2.04 -8.85
C GLY A 186 -6.78 -1.96 -7.60
N ILE A 187 -7.08 -1.05 -6.67
CA ILE A 187 -6.37 -0.95 -5.38
C ILE A 187 -6.54 -2.25 -4.58
N ALA A 188 -7.78 -2.71 -4.38
CA ALA A 188 -8.05 -3.92 -3.61
C ALA A 188 -7.33 -5.15 -4.18
N GLY A 189 -7.39 -5.35 -5.50
CA GLY A 189 -6.74 -6.47 -6.17
C GLY A 189 -5.21 -6.41 -6.11
N MET A 190 -4.60 -5.22 -6.07
CA MET A 190 -3.16 -5.09 -5.83
C MET A 190 -2.76 -5.56 -4.42
N PHE A 191 -3.62 -5.36 -3.42
CA PHE A 191 -3.37 -5.79 -2.04
C PHE A 191 -3.71 -7.27 -1.78
N ASP A 192 -4.76 -7.80 -2.42
CA ASP A 192 -5.14 -9.22 -2.31
C ASP A 192 -4.12 -10.15 -2.97
N GLY A 193 -3.28 -9.63 -3.88
CA GLY A 193 -2.15 -10.35 -4.47
C GLY A 193 -2.51 -11.36 -5.57
N VAL A 194 -3.80 -11.70 -5.72
CA VAL A 194 -4.32 -12.49 -6.85
C VAL A 194 -4.43 -11.59 -8.07
N ASP A 195 -3.72 -11.93 -9.15
CA ASP A 195 -3.68 -11.14 -10.39
C ASP A 195 -3.30 -9.65 -10.19
N ALA A 196 -2.37 -9.38 -9.26
CA ALA A 196 -1.95 -8.02 -8.89
C ALA A 196 -1.50 -7.17 -10.10
N ALA A 197 -0.91 -7.78 -11.13
CA ALA A 197 -0.52 -7.11 -12.36
C ALA A 197 -1.73 -6.60 -13.16
N GLU A 198 -2.80 -7.41 -13.26
CA GLU A 198 -4.03 -7.01 -13.95
C GLU A 198 -4.78 -5.95 -13.16
N SER A 199 -4.81 -6.08 -11.84
CA SER A 199 -5.38 -5.08 -10.93
C SER A 199 -4.67 -3.73 -11.03
N ALA A 200 -3.33 -3.75 -11.10
CA ALA A 200 -2.54 -2.54 -11.34
C ALA A 200 -2.85 -1.92 -12.71
N ARG A 201 -3.02 -2.74 -13.76
CA ARG A 201 -3.40 -2.27 -15.10
C ARG A 201 -4.77 -1.61 -15.10
N LEU A 202 -5.75 -2.20 -14.41
CA LEU A 202 -7.09 -1.63 -14.24
C LEU A 202 -7.02 -0.29 -13.50
N LEU A 203 -6.26 -0.23 -12.40
CA LEU A 203 -6.06 0.99 -11.62
C LEU A 203 -5.49 2.12 -12.48
N TYR A 204 -4.35 1.89 -13.15
CA TYR A 204 -3.68 2.93 -13.93
C TYR A 204 -4.50 3.37 -15.15
N ALA A 205 -5.26 2.46 -15.77
CA ALA A 205 -6.20 2.83 -16.83
C ALA A 205 -7.30 3.76 -16.30
N ALA A 206 -7.91 3.44 -15.16
CA ALA A 206 -8.97 4.25 -14.56
C ALA A 206 -8.47 5.63 -14.10
N VAL A 207 -7.28 5.69 -13.47
CA VAL A 207 -6.67 6.97 -13.08
C VAL A 207 -6.26 7.77 -14.32
N GLY A 208 -5.74 7.13 -15.37
CA GLY A 208 -5.44 7.80 -16.65
C GLY A 208 -6.68 8.43 -17.29
N GLU A 209 -7.82 7.74 -17.26
CA GLU A 209 -9.10 8.29 -17.72
C GLU A 209 -9.57 9.48 -16.86
N LEU A 210 -9.39 9.40 -15.53
CA LEU A 210 -9.69 10.51 -14.64
C LEU A 210 -8.82 11.73 -14.96
N VAL A 211 -7.53 11.50 -15.17
CA VAL A 211 -6.57 12.55 -15.52
C VAL A 211 -6.98 13.23 -16.83
N ALA A 212 -7.29 12.46 -17.87
CA ALA A 212 -7.76 13.00 -19.13
C ALA A 212 -9.05 13.83 -18.97
N LEU A 213 -10.03 13.30 -18.23
CA LEU A 213 -11.31 13.97 -17.95
C LEU A 213 -11.08 15.32 -17.25
N LYS A 214 -10.26 15.36 -16.21
CA LYS A 214 -10.01 16.57 -15.42
C LYS A 214 -9.15 17.60 -16.14
N ARG A 215 -8.36 17.18 -17.12
CA ARG A 215 -7.63 18.09 -17.99
C ARG A 215 -8.58 18.87 -18.91
N GLU A 216 -9.64 18.23 -19.39
CA GLU A 216 -10.66 18.87 -20.22
C GLU A 216 -11.67 19.66 -19.38
N GLN A 217 -11.98 19.16 -18.17
CA GLN A 217 -13.00 19.72 -17.29
C GLN A 217 -12.47 19.83 -15.84
N PRO A 218 -11.60 20.83 -15.56
CA PRO A 218 -11.10 21.05 -14.20
C PRO A 218 -12.25 21.37 -13.23
N GLY A 219 -12.15 20.85 -12.01
CA GLY A 219 -13.15 21.02 -10.97
C GLY A 219 -12.57 21.44 -9.62
N ASP A 220 -13.47 21.60 -8.65
CA ASP A 220 -13.11 21.82 -7.25
C ASP A 220 -12.89 20.48 -6.54
N ASP A 221 -11.87 19.75 -7.00
CA ASP A 221 -11.52 18.39 -6.56
C ASP A 221 -10.00 18.18 -6.49
N VAL A 222 -9.58 17.18 -5.70
CA VAL A 222 -8.17 16.88 -5.40
C VAL A 222 -7.38 16.61 -6.68
N THR A 223 -7.98 15.95 -7.66
CA THR A 223 -7.29 15.61 -8.92
C THR A 223 -6.94 16.86 -9.71
N SER A 224 -7.88 17.78 -9.88
CA SER A 224 -7.62 19.08 -10.53
C SER A 224 -6.61 19.91 -9.75
N TRP A 225 -6.66 19.92 -8.41
CA TRP A 225 -5.70 20.68 -7.61
C TRP A 225 -4.28 20.14 -7.71
N LEU A 226 -4.12 18.81 -7.79
CA LEU A 226 -2.82 18.18 -8.03
C LEU A 226 -2.24 18.57 -9.39
N MET A 227 -3.08 18.61 -10.44
CA MET A 227 -2.65 19.03 -11.79
C MET A 227 -2.21 20.49 -11.85
N GLU A 228 -2.90 21.37 -11.13
CA GLU A 228 -2.60 22.81 -11.11
C GLU A 228 -1.46 23.18 -10.15
N HIS A 229 -0.97 22.22 -9.37
CA HIS A 229 0.04 22.48 -8.34
C HIS A 229 1.38 22.94 -8.94
N GLU A 230 2.04 23.90 -8.30
CA GLU A 230 3.33 24.47 -8.75
C GLU A 230 4.49 23.45 -8.83
N ALA A 231 4.30 22.27 -8.24
CA ALA A 231 5.22 21.14 -8.33
C ALA A 231 5.30 20.56 -9.75
N GLY A 232 4.34 20.90 -10.63
CA GLY A 232 4.33 20.55 -12.04
C GLY A 232 4.36 19.05 -12.27
N LEU A 233 3.40 18.32 -11.72
CA LEU A 233 3.33 16.87 -11.86
C LEU A 233 3.16 16.49 -13.33
N THR A 234 3.94 15.52 -13.80
CA THR A 234 3.77 14.98 -15.15
C THR A 234 2.55 14.07 -15.24
N ASP A 235 2.07 13.77 -16.44
CA ASP A 235 0.94 12.83 -16.60
C ASP A 235 1.27 11.44 -16.01
N ASP A 236 2.53 11.01 -16.09
CA ASP A 236 3.01 9.76 -15.48
C ASP A 236 2.97 9.82 -13.95
N GLU A 237 3.36 10.97 -13.36
CA GLU A 237 3.28 11.22 -11.91
C GLU A 237 1.82 11.37 -11.41
N MET A 238 0.92 11.82 -12.27
CA MET A 238 -0.50 11.93 -11.95
C MET A 238 -1.23 10.59 -11.98
N VAL A 239 -0.77 9.64 -12.81
CA VAL A 239 -1.38 8.31 -12.97
C VAL A 239 -0.95 7.32 -11.88
N HIS A 240 0.20 7.56 -11.26
CA HIS A 240 0.84 6.63 -10.32
C HIS A 240 0.72 7.05 -8.85
#